data_AF-F3KPM6-F1
#
_entry.id   AF-F3KPM6-F1
#
_cell.length_a   1.000
_cell.length_b   1.000
_cell.length_c   1.000
_cell.angle_alpha   90.00
_cell.angle_beta   90.00
_cell.angle_gamma   90.00
#
_symmetry.space_group_name_H-M   'P 1'
#
loop_
_entity.id
_entity.type
_entity.pdbx_description
1 polymer ?
#
loop_
_entity_poly.entity_id
_entity_poly.type
_entity_poly.pdbx_seq_one_letter_code
_entity_poly.pdbx_strand_id
1 'polypeptide(L)'
;MDMQPCDQAAYLSMLWHRLAAQHIALGCACAMSGVTVTLEDFERDIADHFLERSEREGMTEVIDFLLLRGPLAIQPQPVRDILQRLSDGEASSAVADWLLPRMSRTLQSYAELHGPALAAPLLGGSKAWRGAYRGEV
;
A
#
# COMPACT_ATOMS: atom_id res chain seq x y z
N MET A 1 9.13 0.02 -21.04
CA MET A 1 9.78 -0.88 -20.07
C MET A 1 8.72 -1.19 -19.05
N ASP A 2 8.05 -2.32 -19.22
CA ASP A 2 7.06 -2.82 -18.28
C ASP A 2 7.78 -3.10 -16.96
N MET A 3 7.44 -2.30 -15.94
CA MET A 3 7.96 -2.48 -14.60
C MET A 3 7.34 -3.76 -14.05
N GLN A 4 8.17 -4.72 -13.62
CA GLN A 4 7.66 -5.99 -13.14
C GLN A 4 6.92 -5.79 -11.80
N PRO A 5 5.89 -6.61 -11.49
CA PRO A 5 5.11 -6.51 -10.25
C PRO A 5 5.98 -6.46 -8.97
N CYS A 6 7.10 -7.18 -8.96
CA CYS A 6 8.06 -7.20 -7.85
C CYS A 6 8.77 -5.84 -7.65
N ASP A 7 9.13 -5.16 -8.74
CA ASP A 7 9.76 -3.83 -8.68
C ASP A 7 8.79 -2.78 -8.11
N GLN A 8 7.50 -2.93 -8.45
CA GLN A 8 6.43 -2.10 -7.89
C GLN A 8 6.23 -2.35 -6.40
N ALA A 9 6.18 -3.61 -5.96
CA ALA A 9 6.05 -3.97 -4.55
C ALA A 9 7.24 -3.44 -3.72
N ALA A 10 8.46 -3.60 -4.22
CA ALA A 10 9.67 -3.10 -3.57
C ALA A 10 9.68 -1.57 -3.44
N TYR A 11 9.24 -0.85 -4.48
CA TYR A 11 9.10 0.61 -4.42
C TYR A 11 8.07 1.05 -3.37
N LEU A 12 6.91 0.41 -3.32
CA LEU A 12 5.87 0.71 -2.33
C LEU A 12 6.31 0.38 -0.91
N SER A 13 7.03 -0.74 -0.72
CA SER A 13 7.62 -1.10 0.56
C SER A 13 8.60 -0.04 1.03
N MET A 14 9.50 0.44 0.14
CA MET A 14 10.44 1.51 0.49
C MET A 14 9.75 2.84 0.78
N LEU A 15 8.70 3.20 0.03
CA LEU A 15 7.89 4.39 0.28
C LEU A 15 7.22 4.29 1.66
N TRP A 16 6.57 3.17 1.95
CA TRP A 16 5.87 2.92 3.20
C TRP A 16 6.83 2.90 4.39
N HIS A 17 7.98 2.22 4.27
CA HIS A 17 9.01 2.18 5.31
C HIS A 17 9.54 3.59 5.65
N ARG A 18 9.72 4.45 4.64
CA ARG A 18 10.13 5.85 4.83
C ARG A 18 9.04 6.72 5.44
N LEU A 19 7.79 6.55 5.03
CA LEU A 19 6.65 7.30 5.58
C LEU A 19 6.39 6.90 7.04
N ALA A 20 6.44 5.60 7.32
CA ALA A 20 6.36 5.04 8.66
C ALA A 20 7.52 5.51 9.54
N ALA A 21 8.76 5.51 9.02
CA ALA A 21 9.90 6.06 9.73
C ALA A 21 9.76 7.58 9.99
N GLN A 22 9.18 8.34 9.06
CA GLN A 22 8.83 9.76 9.28
C GLN A 22 7.75 9.94 10.33
N HIS A 23 6.72 9.09 10.39
CA HIS A 23 5.71 9.10 11.46
C HIS A 23 6.33 8.83 12.84
N ILE A 24 7.27 7.88 12.92
CA ILE A 24 8.03 7.57 14.15
C ILE A 24 8.99 8.71 14.53
N ALA A 25 9.66 9.34 13.55
CA ALA A 25 10.66 10.39 13.79
C ALA A 25 10.06 11.78 14.05
N LEU A 26 8.87 12.09 13.50
CA LEU A 26 8.16 13.35 13.74
C LEU A 26 7.26 13.31 14.99
N GLY A 27 7.13 12.15 15.65
CA GLY A 27 6.29 12.03 16.85
C GLY A 27 4.84 12.47 16.61
N CYS A 28 4.35 12.35 15.38
CA CYS A 28 2.98 12.72 15.05
C CYS A 28 2.04 11.63 15.57
N ALA A 29 1.66 11.73 16.84
CA ALA A 29 0.27 11.46 17.18
C ALA A 29 -0.56 12.39 16.27
N CYS A 30 -1.14 11.85 15.20
CA CYS A 30 -2.12 12.59 14.41
C CYS A 30 -3.35 12.83 15.30
N ALA A 31 -3.26 13.84 16.18
CA ALA A 31 -4.32 14.29 17.04
C ALA A 31 -5.36 15.05 16.21
N MET A 32 -6.03 14.35 15.31
CA MET A 32 -7.29 14.84 14.75
C MET A 32 -8.37 14.39 15.74
N SER A 33 -8.83 15.32 16.60
CA SER A 33 -9.84 15.10 17.65
C SER A 33 -9.42 14.39 18.94
N GLY A 34 -8.13 14.42 19.32
CA GLY A 34 -7.68 13.93 20.65
C GLY A 34 -7.48 12.41 20.77
N VAL A 35 -7.52 11.69 19.65
CA VAL A 35 -7.15 10.27 19.56
C VAL A 35 -5.70 10.16 19.09
N THR A 36 -4.89 9.36 19.79
CA THR A 36 -3.55 8.99 19.31
C THR A 36 -3.68 7.72 18.49
N VAL A 37 -3.49 7.83 17.17
CA VAL A 37 -3.49 6.67 16.26
C VAL A 37 -2.05 6.21 16.08
N THR A 38 -1.80 4.91 16.28
CA THR A 38 -0.48 4.32 16.05
C THR A 38 -0.29 3.95 14.57
N LEU A 39 0.96 3.73 14.16
CA LEU A 39 1.25 3.18 12.83
C LEU A 39 0.59 1.80 12.63
N GLU A 40 0.52 0.99 13.70
CA GLU A 40 -0.06 -0.35 13.67
C GLU A 40 -1.58 -0.30 13.42
N ASP A 41 -2.28 0.63 14.10
CA ASP A 41 -3.71 0.87 13.87
C ASP A 41 -3.97 1.30 12.41
N PHE A 42 -3.09 2.14 11.88
CA PHE A 42 -3.19 2.62 10.51
C PHE A 42 -2.91 1.54 9.47
N GLU A 43 -1.87 0.70 9.68
CA GLU A 43 -1.63 -0.46 8.83
C GLU A 43 -2.83 -1.41 8.85
N ARG A 44 -3.46 -1.59 10.01
CA ARG A 44 -4.68 -2.39 10.15
C ARG A 44 -5.84 -1.80 9.36
N ASP A 45 -6.11 -0.49 9.48
CA ASP A 45 -7.18 0.18 8.73
C ASP A 45 -7.03 0.01 7.21
N ILE A 46 -5.80 0.10 6.69
CA ILE A 46 -5.52 -0.13 5.26
C ILE A 46 -5.79 -1.59 4.89
N ALA A 47 -5.32 -2.54 5.70
CA ALA A 47 -5.50 -3.96 5.42
C ALA A 47 -6.97 -4.36 5.48
N ASP A 48 -7.71 -3.88 6.48
CA ASP A 48 -9.15 -4.11 6.64
C ASP A 48 -9.92 -3.50 5.47
N HIS A 49 -9.56 -2.29 5.01
CA HIS A 49 -10.15 -1.71 3.80
C HIS A 49 -10.01 -2.62 2.56
N PHE A 50 -8.86 -3.26 2.37
CA PHE A 50 -8.66 -4.19 1.26
C PHE A 50 -9.42 -5.49 1.44
N LEU A 51 -9.53 -6.00 2.68
CA LEU A 51 -10.33 -7.16 3.00
C LEU A 51 -11.81 -6.93 2.67
N GLU A 52 -12.42 -5.90 3.24
CA GLU A 52 -13.83 -5.53 2.98
C GLU A 52 -14.10 -5.33 1.49
N ARG A 53 -13.17 -4.70 0.79
CA ARG A 53 -13.28 -4.47 -0.65
C ARG A 53 -13.21 -5.78 -1.44
N SER A 54 -12.29 -6.68 -1.08
CA SER A 54 -12.15 -7.98 -1.72
C SER A 54 -13.39 -8.85 -1.50
N GLU A 55 -14.00 -8.80 -0.31
CA GLU A 55 -15.28 -9.46 -0.01
C GLU A 55 -16.41 -8.93 -0.89
N ARG A 56 -16.54 -7.59 -1.01
CA ARG A 56 -17.54 -6.94 -1.85
C ARG A 56 -17.37 -7.25 -3.34
N GLU A 57 -16.14 -7.36 -3.82
CA GLU A 57 -15.81 -7.68 -5.21
C GLU A 57 -15.79 -9.20 -5.48
N GLY A 58 -15.98 -10.05 -4.45
CA GLY A 58 -15.98 -11.51 -4.59
C GLY A 58 -14.61 -12.11 -4.88
N MET A 59 -13.53 -11.43 -4.49
CA MET A 59 -12.15 -11.81 -4.79
C MET A 59 -11.59 -12.79 -3.75
N THR A 60 -12.04 -14.05 -3.79
CA THR A 60 -11.69 -15.07 -2.79
C THR A 60 -10.19 -15.31 -2.66
N GLU A 61 -9.44 -15.35 -3.77
CA GLU A 61 -7.98 -15.53 -3.73
C GLU A 61 -7.28 -14.39 -2.96
N VAL A 62 -7.79 -13.18 -3.06
CA VAL A 62 -7.25 -12.02 -2.33
C VAL A 62 -7.59 -12.12 -0.85
N ILE A 63 -8.82 -12.50 -0.50
CA ILE A 63 -9.24 -12.73 0.89
C ILE A 63 -8.34 -13.77 1.55
N ASP A 64 -8.16 -14.93 0.90
CA ASP A 64 -7.32 -16.02 1.39
C ASP A 64 -5.87 -15.57 1.56
N PHE A 65 -5.35 -14.78 0.60
CA PHE A 65 -4.00 -14.23 0.70
C PHE A 65 -3.84 -13.26 1.88
N LEU A 66 -4.79 -12.37 2.12
CA LEU A 66 -4.77 -11.41 3.23
C LEU A 66 -4.86 -12.11 4.59
N LEU A 67 -5.65 -13.18 4.68
CA LEU A 67 -5.89 -13.94 5.91
C LEU A 67 -4.93 -15.11 6.13
N LEU A 68 -3.98 -15.34 5.21
CA LEU A 68 -3.05 -16.48 5.29
C LEU A 68 -2.27 -16.55 6.62
N ARG A 69 -1.92 -15.39 7.19
CA ARG A 69 -1.21 -15.29 8.47
C ARG A 69 -2.15 -15.20 9.69
N GLY A 70 -3.44 -15.46 9.49
CA GLY A 70 -4.50 -15.30 10.48
C GLY A 70 -5.25 -13.98 10.34
N PRO A 71 -6.21 -13.70 11.24
CA PRO A 71 -7.01 -12.47 11.19
C PRO A 71 -6.16 -11.19 11.22
N LEU A 72 -6.51 -10.17 10.44
CA LEU A 72 -5.78 -8.89 10.39
C LEU A 72 -5.68 -8.20 11.77
N ALA A 73 -6.69 -8.40 12.63
CA ALA A 73 -6.74 -7.88 13.99
C ALA A 73 -5.57 -8.33 14.90
N ILE A 74 -4.93 -9.46 14.60
CA ILE A 74 -3.78 -9.97 15.36
C ILE A 74 -2.45 -9.79 14.64
N GLN A 75 -2.46 -9.33 13.40
CA GLN A 75 -1.24 -9.09 12.64
C GLN A 75 -0.60 -7.77 13.09
N PRO A 76 0.69 -7.75 13.46
CA PRO A 76 1.33 -6.55 13.99
C PRO A 76 1.63 -5.50 12.91
N GLN A 77 1.94 -5.93 11.68
CA GLN A 77 2.34 -5.07 10.57
C GLN A 77 1.77 -5.59 9.24
N PRO A 78 0.42 -5.62 9.08
CA PRO A 78 -0.23 -6.32 7.98
C PRO A 78 0.15 -5.74 6.61
N VAL A 79 0.26 -4.41 6.47
CA VAL A 79 0.62 -3.78 5.18
C VAL A 79 2.04 -4.15 4.78
N ARG A 80 2.98 -4.14 5.73
CA ARG A 80 4.37 -4.53 5.46
C ARG A 80 4.49 -5.99 5.09
N ASP A 81 3.81 -6.88 5.81
CA ASP A 81 3.78 -8.31 5.49
C ASP A 81 3.21 -8.57 4.09
N ILE A 82 2.09 -7.94 3.75
CA ILE A 82 1.47 -8.03 2.42
C ILE A 82 2.44 -7.59 1.33
N LEU A 83 3.10 -6.43 1.48
CA LEU A 83 4.06 -5.93 0.49
C LEU A 83 5.29 -6.83 0.37
N GLN A 84 5.79 -7.36 1.49
CA GLN A 84 6.92 -8.29 1.50
C GLN A 84 6.57 -9.58 0.74
N ARG A 85 5.42 -10.17 1.03
CA ARG A 85 4.95 -11.41 0.38
C ARG A 85 4.65 -11.22 -1.10
N LEU A 86 4.12 -10.05 -1.49
CA LEU A 86 3.98 -9.67 -2.90
C LEU A 86 5.34 -9.56 -3.60
N SER A 87 6.36 -9.01 -2.92
CA SER A 87 7.72 -8.91 -3.44
C SER A 87 8.42 -10.26 -3.56
N ASP A 88 8.19 -11.16 -2.60
CA ASP A 88 8.77 -12.50 -2.55
C ASP A 88 8.10 -13.48 -3.53
N GLY A 89 7.06 -13.04 -4.25
CA GLY A 89 6.34 -13.85 -5.23
C GLY A 89 5.41 -14.89 -4.59
N GLU A 90 5.01 -14.70 -3.33
CA GLU A 90 4.06 -15.58 -2.65
C GLU A 90 2.60 -15.39 -3.11
N ALA A 91 2.34 -14.35 -3.90
CA ALA A 91 1.01 -14.05 -4.45
C ALA A 91 0.81 -14.66 -5.84
N SER A 92 -0.40 -15.12 -6.13
CA SER A 92 -0.80 -15.43 -7.50
C SER A 92 -0.80 -14.17 -8.36
N SER A 93 -0.73 -14.32 -9.69
CA SER A 93 -0.83 -13.18 -10.61
C SER A 93 -2.14 -12.41 -10.41
N ALA A 94 -3.26 -13.10 -10.19
CA ALA A 94 -4.56 -12.49 -9.93
C ALA A 94 -4.56 -11.64 -8.66
N VAL A 95 -3.93 -12.13 -7.59
CA VAL A 95 -3.78 -11.39 -6.33
C VAL A 95 -2.90 -10.15 -6.53
N ALA A 96 -1.77 -10.29 -7.20
CA ALA A 96 -0.84 -9.18 -7.46
C ALA A 96 -1.50 -8.10 -8.35
N ASP A 97 -2.15 -8.50 -9.44
CA ASP A 97 -2.85 -7.60 -10.38
C ASP A 97 -4.00 -6.85 -9.70
N TRP A 98 -4.61 -7.45 -8.69
CA TRP A 98 -5.67 -6.79 -7.93
C TRP A 98 -5.14 -5.86 -6.83
N LEU A 99 -4.20 -6.34 -5.99
CA LEU A 99 -3.71 -5.62 -4.82
C LEU A 99 -2.75 -4.48 -5.18
N LEU A 100 -1.75 -4.72 -6.02
CA LEU A 100 -0.68 -3.75 -6.29
C LEU A 100 -1.17 -2.39 -6.78
N PRO A 101 -2.06 -2.27 -7.78
CA PRO A 101 -2.52 -0.97 -8.24
C PRO A 101 -3.35 -0.24 -7.16
N ARG A 102 -4.11 -0.98 -6.35
CA ARG A 102 -4.95 -0.41 -5.28
C ARG A 102 -4.11 0.06 -4.10
N MET A 103 -3.18 -0.76 -3.62
CA MET A 103 -2.20 -0.38 -2.60
C MET A 103 -1.36 0.81 -3.04
N SER A 104 -0.93 0.84 -4.31
CA SER A 104 -0.19 1.98 -4.87
C SER A 104 -0.97 3.28 -4.70
N ARG A 105 -2.25 3.29 -5.11
CA ARG A 105 -3.10 4.48 -5.02
C ARG A 105 -3.33 4.92 -3.57
N THR A 106 -3.64 3.98 -2.68
CA THR A 106 -3.87 4.27 -1.26
C THR A 106 -2.62 4.87 -0.62
N LEU A 107 -1.47 4.20 -0.73
CA LEU A 107 -0.22 4.64 -0.09
C LEU A 107 0.30 5.96 -0.67
N GLN A 108 0.16 6.17 -1.99
CA GLN A 108 0.53 7.45 -2.63
C GLN A 108 -0.38 8.59 -2.17
N SER A 109 -1.70 8.36 -2.10
CA SER A 109 -2.65 9.36 -1.60
C SER A 109 -2.31 9.79 -0.17
N TYR A 110 -1.89 8.85 0.69
CA TYR A 110 -1.44 9.18 2.04
C TYR A 110 -0.13 9.97 2.05
N ALA A 111 0.83 9.59 1.20
CA ALA A 111 2.08 10.34 1.07
C ALA A 111 1.83 11.80 0.62
N GLU A 112 0.91 12.02 -0.32
CA GLU A 112 0.55 13.37 -0.79
C GLU A 112 -0.10 14.24 0.30
N LEU A 113 -0.91 13.65 1.18
CA LEU A 113 -1.58 14.35 2.28
C LEU A 113 -0.61 14.87 3.36
N HIS A 114 0.58 14.27 3.48
CA HIS A 114 1.57 14.62 4.50
C HIS A 114 2.69 15.54 4.01
N GLY A 115 2.49 16.22 2.87
CA GLY A 115 3.48 17.11 2.27
C GLY A 115 4.33 16.40 1.23
N PRO A 116 4.99 17.14 0.32
CA PRO A 116 5.36 16.63 -0.99
C PRO A 116 6.19 15.36 -0.84
N ALA A 117 5.60 14.25 -1.31
CA ALA A 117 6.33 13.04 -1.64
C ALA A 117 7.60 13.51 -2.36
N LEU A 118 8.75 13.34 -1.70
CA LEU A 118 10.06 13.70 -2.23
C LEU A 118 10.05 13.28 -3.69
N ALA A 119 10.06 14.27 -4.59
CA ALA A 119 10.18 14.03 -6.01
C ALA A 119 11.49 13.25 -6.16
N ALA A 120 11.41 11.93 -6.23
CA ALA A 120 12.56 11.07 -6.27
C ALA A 120 13.23 11.34 -7.62
N PRO A 121 14.41 11.98 -7.67
CA PRO A 121 15.16 12.10 -8.90
C PRO A 121 15.97 10.81 -9.05
N LEU A 122 15.28 9.67 -9.14
CA LEU A 122 15.86 8.39 -9.51
C LEU A 122 14.79 7.65 -10.32
N LEU A 123 14.97 7.65 -11.64
CA LEU A 123 14.11 7.08 -12.68
C LEU A 123 12.88 7.92 -13.06
N GLY A 124 13.12 8.95 -13.87
CA GLY A 124 12.17 9.38 -14.90
C GLY A 124 10.80 9.86 -14.41
N GLY A 125 10.80 11.02 -13.76
CA GLY A 125 9.73 12.03 -13.74
C GLY A 125 8.27 11.57 -13.75
N SER A 126 7.54 11.97 -12.71
CA SER A 126 6.10 11.86 -12.43
C SER A 126 5.13 12.37 -13.53
N LYS A 127 5.59 12.62 -14.76
CA LYS A 127 4.77 12.95 -15.93
C LYS A 127 4.34 11.72 -16.72
N ALA A 128 5.00 10.57 -16.61
CA ALA A 128 4.64 9.37 -17.40
C ALA A 128 3.30 8.72 -16.96
N TRP A 129 2.91 8.87 -15.70
CA TRP A 129 1.73 8.19 -15.15
C TRP A 129 0.38 8.84 -15.51
N ARG A 130 0.34 10.13 -15.86
CA ARG A 130 -0.91 10.80 -16.27
C ARG A 130 -1.35 10.49 -17.71
N GLY A 131 -0.52 9.83 -18.51
CA GLY A 131 -0.84 9.52 -19.92
C GLY A 131 -1.60 8.21 -20.12
N ALA A 132 -1.41 7.21 -19.25
CA ALA A 132 -1.85 5.84 -19.53
C ALA A 132 -3.33 5.53 -19.16
N TYR A 133 -4.07 6.49 -18.61
CA TYR A 133 -5.49 6.32 -18.23
C TYR A 133 -6.41 7.35 -18.90
N ARG A 134 -6.02 7.87 -20.06
CA ARG A 134 -6.90 8.66 -20.94
C ARG A 134 -6.69 8.29 -22.41
N GLY A 135 -7.26 7.16 -22.80
CA GLY A 135 -7.77 6.91 -24.15
C GLY A 135 -9.10 6.19 -23.98
N GLU A 136 -10.19 6.46 -24.67
CA GLU A 136 -10.44 7.22 -25.90
C GLU A 136 -11.93 7.63 -25.88
N VAL A 137 -12.23 8.84 -26.39
CA VAL A 137 -13.22 9.05 -27.47
C VAL A 137 -12.74 10.23 -28.31
#